data_AF-A0A9D5F2R2-F1
#
_entry.id   AF-A0A9D5F2R2-F1
#
_cell.length_a   1.000
_cell.length_b   1.000
_cell.length_c   1.000
_cell.angle_alpha   90.00
_cell.angle_beta   90.00
_cell.angle_gamma   90.00
#
_symmetry.space_group_name_H-M   'P 1'
#
loop_
_entity.id
_entity.type
_entity.pdbx_description
1 polymer ?
#
loop_
_entity_poly.entity_id
_entity_poly.type
_entity_poly.pdbx_seq_one_letter_code
_entity_poly.pdbx_strand_id
1 'polypeptide(L)'
;MLDARQAGHGGVPSVYPAGPVQKLVSLMLETYGDEWLVIPAMHYRWHHNRDWAVAQFGALNAPQATPEEQLLIGARRAAPFAAAAELLGATPSMQAAVEASYEQLLKELDAHLAQHPALLGSAATLGDFGLIGPLYAHLWRDPASGELMRRLAPHVARWVEQLQFRPSSLHSELLPDDAIPETLKPVLRRMARKQLPVLVDSAHLVRQWMTDHPGSHAIICR
;
A
#
# COMPACT_ATOMS: atom_id res chain seq x y z
N MET A 1 -4.28 -4.97 -13.59
CA MET A 1 -3.60 -6.24 -13.97
C MET A 1 -4.14 -7.46 -13.21
N LEU A 2 -4.66 -7.29 -11.99
CA LEU A 2 -5.33 -8.35 -11.21
C LEU A 2 -6.72 -8.70 -11.77
N ASP A 3 -7.50 -7.70 -12.20
CA ASP A 3 -8.85 -7.85 -12.75
C ASP A 3 -8.90 -8.79 -13.97
N ALA A 4 -7.93 -8.66 -14.87
CA ALA A 4 -7.83 -9.49 -16.08
C ALA A 4 -7.42 -10.94 -15.79
N ARG A 5 -6.80 -11.22 -14.63
CA ARG A 5 -6.31 -12.56 -14.27
C ARG A 5 -7.36 -13.42 -13.56
N GLN A 6 -8.39 -12.82 -12.98
CA GLN A 6 -9.46 -13.55 -12.27
C GLN A 6 -10.62 -14.00 -13.17
N ALA A 7 -10.76 -13.43 -14.37
CA ALA A 7 -11.80 -13.81 -15.32
C ALA A 7 -11.53 -15.15 -16.06
N GLY A 8 -10.38 -15.83 -15.82
CA GLY A 8 -9.89 -16.88 -16.71
C GLY A 8 -9.39 -18.20 -16.08
N HIS A 9 -9.44 -18.40 -14.76
CA HIS A 9 -8.93 -19.64 -14.15
C HIS A 9 -9.99 -20.32 -13.29
N GLY A 10 -10.61 -21.36 -13.85
CA GLY A 10 -11.49 -22.26 -13.10
C GLY A 10 -10.71 -22.98 -12.00
N GLY A 11 -10.87 -22.52 -10.75
CA GLY A 11 -10.34 -23.20 -9.56
C GLY A 11 -9.66 -22.29 -8.53
N VAL A 12 -9.34 -21.04 -8.85
CA VAL A 12 -8.76 -20.09 -7.86
C VAL A 12 -9.88 -19.23 -7.27
N PRO A 13 -10.03 -19.16 -5.93
CA PRO A 13 -11.00 -18.27 -5.30
C PRO A 13 -10.80 -16.81 -5.71
N SER A 14 -11.91 -16.12 -6.00
CA SER A 14 -11.91 -14.67 -6.25
C SER A 14 -11.36 -13.93 -5.03
N VAL A 15 -10.52 -12.91 -5.26
CA VAL A 15 -10.08 -11.99 -4.18
C VAL A 15 -11.05 -10.83 -3.97
N TYR A 16 -12.06 -10.70 -4.84
CA TYR A 16 -13.16 -9.77 -4.63
C TYR A 16 -14.22 -10.43 -3.74
N PRO A 17 -14.64 -9.76 -2.66
CA PRO A 17 -15.85 -10.13 -1.94
C PRO A 17 -17.06 -10.16 -2.88
N ALA A 18 -17.97 -11.10 -2.63
CA ALA A 18 -19.19 -11.23 -3.42
C ALA A 18 -20.24 -10.15 -3.07
N GLY A 19 -20.34 -9.80 -1.79
CA GLY A 19 -21.26 -8.78 -1.29
C GLY A 19 -20.82 -7.36 -1.69
N PRO A 20 -21.75 -6.48 -2.07
CA PRO A 20 -21.42 -5.14 -2.56
C PRO A 20 -20.73 -4.25 -1.51
N VAL A 21 -21.05 -4.38 -0.23
CA VAL A 21 -20.49 -3.55 0.85
C VAL A 21 -19.03 -3.93 1.09
N GLN A 22 -18.73 -5.20 1.32
CA GLN A 22 -17.36 -5.69 1.48
C GLN A 22 -16.54 -5.45 0.22
N LYS A 23 -17.13 -5.60 -0.98
CA LYS A 23 -16.44 -5.30 -2.24
C LYS A 23 -16.04 -3.84 -2.34
N LEU A 24 -16.94 -2.91 -2.02
CA LEU A 24 -16.63 -1.48 -1.99
C LEU A 24 -15.52 -1.18 -0.99
N VAL A 25 -15.61 -1.71 0.23
CA VAL A 25 -14.57 -1.52 1.26
C VAL A 25 -13.22 -2.09 0.78
N SER A 26 -13.22 -3.26 0.15
CA SER A 26 -12.02 -3.87 -0.40
C SER A 26 -11.36 -3.01 -1.48
N LEU A 27 -12.14 -2.36 -2.34
CA LEU A 27 -11.63 -1.42 -3.35
C LEU A 27 -11.09 -0.15 -2.70
N MET A 28 -11.78 0.41 -1.71
CA MET A 28 -11.30 1.58 -0.97
C MET A 28 -9.95 1.32 -0.29
N LEU A 29 -9.79 0.13 0.30
CA LEU A 29 -8.54 -0.28 0.94
C LEU A 29 -7.41 -0.43 -0.07
N GLU A 30 -7.69 -1.02 -1.24
CA GLU A 30 -6.71 -1.15 -2.31
C GLU A 30 -6.24 0.22 -2.83
N THR A 31 -7.18 1.11 -3.12
CA THR A 31 -6.88 2.48 -3.56
C THR A 31 -6.09 3.25 -2.50
N TYR A 32 -6.35 3.00 -1.20
CA TYR A 32 -5.55 3.58 -0.12
C TYR A 32 -4.12 3.05 -0.07
N GLY A 33 -3.92 1.77 -0.37
CA GLY A 33 -2.58 1.20 -0.55
C GLY A 33 -1.83 1.92 -1.66
N ASP A 34 -2.41 1.93 -2.85
CA ASP A 34 -1.75 2.42 -4.05
C ASP A 34 -1.46 3.93 -4.01
N GLU A 35 -2.43 4.73 -3.56
CA GLU A 35 -2.35 6.19 -3.67
C GLU A 35 -1.93 6.89 -2.38
N TRP A 36 -2.13 6.28 -1.20
CA TRP A 36 -1.91 6.94 0.09
C TRP A 36 -0.70 6.40 0.85
N LEU A 37 -0.52 5.07 0.88
CA LEU A 37 0.61 4.46 1.58
C LEU A 37 1.94 4.66 0.85
N VAL A 38 1.91 5.05 -0.42
CA VAL A 38 3.12 5.47 -1.15
C VAL A 38 3.84 6.65 -0.48
N ILE A 39 3.09 7.54 0.19
CA ILE A 39 3.64 8.73 0.86
C ILE A 39 4.58 8.34 2.02
N PRO A 40 4.12 7.62 3.07
CA PRO A 40 5.05 7.17 4.11
C PRO A 40 6.09 6.18 3.58
N ALA A 41 5.74 5.33 2.60
CA ALA A 41 6.70 4.42 1.98
C ALA A 41 7.91 5.15 1.39
N MET A 42 7.69 6.22 0.62
CA MET A 42 8.77 7.01 0.06
C MET A 42 9.47 7.86 1.12
N HIS A 43 8.72 8.43 2.07
CA HIS A 43 9.30 9.19 3.18
C HIS A 43 10.34 8.37 3.95
N TYR A 44 9.93 7.23 4.52
CA TYR A 44 10.84 6.40 5.31
C TYR A 44 11.98 5.84 4.47
N ARG A 45 11.73 5.42 3.23
CA ARG A 45 12.79 4.89 2.38
C ARG A 45 13.90 5.92 2.12
N TRP A 46 13.53 7.14 1.74
CA TRP A 46 14.50 8.10 1.22
C TRP A 46 15.08 9.05 2.27
N HIS A 47 14.38 9.26 3.39
CA HIS A 47 14.87 10.09 4.50
C HIS A 47 15.50 9.28 5.64
N HIS A 48 15.01 8.05 5.88
CA HIS A 48 15.49 7.23 7.01
C HIS A 48 16.30 5.99 6.58
N ASN A 49 16.16 5.52 5.33
CA ASN A 49 16.76 4.26 4.87
C ASN A 49 17.56 4.41 3.57
N ARG A 50 18.03 5.62 3.24
CA ARG A 50 18.59 5.94 1.93
C ARG A 50 19.74 5.02 1.53
N ASP A 51 20.74 4.87 2.39
CA ASP A 51 21.94 4.09 2.07
C ASP A 51 21.62 2.62 1.87
N TRP A 52 20.73 2.08 2.71
CA TRP A 52 20.21 0.73 2.54
C TRP A 52 19.48 0.58 1.20
N ALA A 53 18.60 1.52 0.85
CA ALA A 53 17.87 1.49 -0.41
C ALA A 53 18.82 1.55 -1.62
N VAL A 54 19.81 2.44 -1.60
CA VAL A 54 20.84 2.52 -2.64
C VAL A 54 21.58 1.19 -2.80
N ALA A 55 21.98 0.57 -1.69
CA ALA A 55 22.63 -0.75 -1.72
C ALA A 55 21.71 -1.83 -2.34
N GLN A 56 20.42 -1.85 -1.98
CA GLN A 56 19.44 -2.77 -2.57
C GLN A 56 19.26 -2.55 -4.08
N PHE A 57 19.17 -1.30 -4.53
CA PHE A 57 19.12 -0.97 -5.96
C PHE A 57 20.36 -1.48 -6.70
N GLY A 58 21.55 -1.33 -6.09
CA GLY A 58 22.80 -1.85 -6.62
C GLY A 58 22.79 -3.37 -6.79
N ALA A 59 22.51 -4.08 -5.70
CA ALA A 59 22.49 -5.54 -5.67
C ALA A 59 21.46 -6.14 -6.66
N LEU A 60 20.28 -5.52 -6.80
CA LEU A 60 19.24 -5.98 -7.73
C LEU A 60 19.61 -5.74 -9.20
N ASN A 61 20.28 -4.62 -9.51
CA ASN A 61 20.61 -4.26 -10.89
C ASN A 61 21.96 -4.83 -11.36
N ALA A 62 22.84 -5.22 -10.44
CA ALA A 62 24.17 -5.73 -10.74
C ALA A 62 24.60 -6.84 -9.75
N PRO A 63 23.87 -7.96 -9.67
CA PRO A 63 24.06 -8.97 -8.62
C PRO A 63 25.44 -9.64 -8.64
N GLN A 64 26.14 -9.63 -9.78
CA GLN A 64 27.46 -10.24 -9.95
C GLN A 64 28.62 -9.24 -9.86
N ALA A 65 28.32 -7.94 -9.70
CA ALA A 65 29.34 -6.90 -9.59
C ALA A 65 29.90 -6.82 -8.17
N THR A 66 31.05 -6.17 -8.02
CA THR A 66 31.65 -5.90 -6.70
C THR A 66 30.76 -4.95 -5.87
N PRO A 67 30.90 -4.93 -4.53
CA PRO A 67 30.14 -4.01 -3.69
C PRO A 67 30.28 -2.53 -4.06
N GLU A 68 31.46 -2.11 -4.52
CA GLU A 68 31.72 -0.73 -4.97
C GLU A 68 30.96 -0.39 -6.26
N GLU A 69 30.99 -1.29 -7.24
CA GLU A 69 30.25 -1.14 -8.49
C GLU A 69 28.73 -1.16 -8.26
N GLN A 70 28.25 -2.05 -7.37
CA GLN A 70 26.85 -2.08 -6.96
C GLN A 70 26.44 -0.74 -6.34
N LEU A 71 27.26 -0.15 -5.47
CA LEU A 71 26.95 1.15 -4.86
C LEU A 71 26.82 2.26 -5.92
N LEU A 72 27.73 2.32 -6.89
CA LEU A 72 27.69 3.30 -7.98
C LEU A 72 26.44 3.13 -8.87
N ILE A 73 26.14 1.89 -9.26
CA ILE A 73 24.95 1.56 -10.06
C ILE A 73 23.68 1.87 -9.26
N GLY A 74 23.66 1.47 -7.99
CA GLY A 74 22.57 1.71 -7.05
C GLY A 74 22.26 3.19 -6.93
N ALA A 75 23.27 4.03 -6.72
CA ALA A 75 23.10 5.47 -6.58
C ALA A 75 22.48 6.09 -7.84
N ARG A 76 22.98 5.69 -9.02
CA ARG A 76 22.46 6.15 -10.32
C ARG A 76 21.01 5.71 -10.55
N ARG A 77 20.68 4.45 -10.24
CA ARG A 77 19.33 3.89 -10.46
C ARG A 77 18.31 4.37 -9.44
N ALA A 78 18.74 4.63 -8.21
CA ALA A 78 17.89 5.12 -7.12
C ALA A 78 17.55 6.62 -7.26
N ALA A 79 18.40 7.42 -7.90
CA ALA A 79 18.26 8.88 -7.93
C ALA A 79 16.88 9.39 -8.41
N PRO A 80 16.27 8.86 -9.50
CA PRO A 80 14.94 9.29 -9.93
C PRO A 80 13.85 8.97 -8.89
N PHE A 81 13.95 7.82 -8.22
CA PHE A 81 12.98 7.41 -7.20
C PHE A 81 13.12 8.24 -5.92
N ALA A 82 14.36 8.59 -5.54
CA ALA A 82 14.63 9.48 -4.43
C ALA A 82 14.07 10.89 -4.68
N ALA A 83 14.18 11.39 -5.90
CA ALA A 83 13.60 12.68 -6.29
C ALA A 83 12.05 12.65 -6.30
N ALA A 84 11.45 11.52 -6.69
CA ALA A 84 9.99 11.36 -6.70
C ALA A 84 9.37 11.43 -5.29
N ALA A 85 10.14 11.17 -4.23
CA ALA A 85 9.65 11.26 -2.84
C ALA A 85 9.14 12.67 -2.49
N GLU A 86 9.82 13.72 -2.96
CA GLU A 86 9.40 15.11 -2.73
C GLU A 86 8.12 15.45 -3.49
N LEU A 87 7.96 14.92 -4.72
CA LEU A 87 6.76 15.10 -5.54
C LEU A 87 5.52 14.49 -4.90
N LEU A 88 5.69 13.42 -4.12
CA LEU A 88 4.63 12.74 -3.38
C LEU A 88 4.32 13.40 -2.02
N GLY A 89 4.89 14.58 -1.76
CA GLY A 89 4.59 15.36 -0.56
C GLY A 89 5.42 15.00 0.67
N ALA A 90 6.43 14.12 0.56
CA ALA A 90 7.40 13.84 1.63
C ALA A 90 8.47 14.94 1.74
N THR A 91 8.04 16.21 1.74
CA THR A 91 8.89 17.38 1.93
C THR A 91 9.25 17.56 3.41
N PRO A 92 10.36 18.26 3.75
CA PRO A 92 10.77 18.47 5.14
C PRO A 92 9.66 19.02 6.05
N SER A 93 8.83 19.94 5.55
CA SER A 93 7.72 20.53 6.30
C SER A 93 6.59 19.55 6.64
N MET A 94 6.47 18.46 5.89
CA MET A 94 5.40 17.46 6.02
C MET A 94 5.83 16.21 6.77
N GLN A 95 7.12 15.99 7.00
CA GLN A 95 7.65 14.74 7.58
C GLN A 95 6.95 14.36 8.88
N ALA A 96 6.87 15.28 9.85
CA ALA A 96 6.21 15.03 11.13
C ALA A 96 4.72 14.65 10.97
N ALA A 97 4.01 15.24 10.01
CA ALA A 97 2.61 14.91 9.73
C ALA A 97 2.46 13.54 9.05
N VAL A 98 3.38 13.19 8.14
CA VAL A 98 3.43 11.88 7.48
C VAL A 98 3.68 10.78 8.51
N GLU A 99 4.68 10.96 9.38
CA GLU A 99 5.03 10.01 10.44
C GLU A 99 3.86 9.83 11.42
N ALA A 100 3.28 10.92 11.93
CA ALA A 100 2.13 10.85 12.82
C ALA A 100 0.92 10.15 12.17
N SER A 101 0.66 10.41 10.88
CA SER A 101 -0.43 9.76 10.15
C SER A 101 -0.18 8.26 9.98
N TYR A 102 1.05 7.88 9.65
CA TYR A 102 1.44 6.48 9.46
C TYR A 102 1.41 5.69 10.77
N GLU A 103 1.99 6.23 11.84
CA GLU A 103 1.98 5.58 13.15
C GLU A 103 0.55 5.40 13.70
N GLN A 104 -0.33 6.37 13.45
CA GLN A 104 -1.73 6.25 13.85
C GLN A 104 -2.48 5.20 13.01
N LEU A 105 -2.20 5.12 11.71
CA LEU A 105 -2.73 4.03 10.87
C LEU A 105 -2.25 2.66 11.37
N LEU A 106 -0.96 2.52 11.71
CA LEU A 106 -0.41 1.30 12.27
C LEU A 106 -1.14 0.88 13.55
N LYS A 107 -1.40 1.80 14.47
CA LYS A 107 -2.18 1.53 15.69
C LYS A 107 -3.59 1.04 15.39
N GLU A 108 -4.27 1.66 14.41
CA GLU A 108 -5.64 1.29 14.02
C GLU A 108 -5.69 -0.09 13.36
N LEU A 109 -4.74 -0.38 12.47
CA LEU A 109 -4.60 -1.69 11.85
C LEU A 109 -4.19 -2.76 12.86
N ASP A 110 -3.30 -2.46 13.80
CA ASP A 110 -2.87 -3.42 14.82
C ASP A 110 -4.02 -3.82 15.74
N ALA A 111 -4.81 -2.84 16.20
CA ALA A 111 -5.99 -3.10 17.01
C ALA A 111 -7.03 -3.96 16.29
N HIS A 112 -7.15 -3.82 14.97
CA HIS A 112 -8.00 -4.66 14.14
C HIS A 112 -7.41 -6.08 13.97
N LEU A 113 -6.13 -6.19 13.60
CA LEU A 113 -5.46 -7.45 13.32
C LEU A 113 -5.13 -8.28 14.58
N ALA A 114 -5.26 -7.67 15.76
CA ALA A 114 -5.30 -8.39 17.03
C ALA A 114 -6.57 -9.25 17.19
N GLN A 115 -7.65 -8.93 16.47
CA GLN A 115 -8.94 -9.61 16.56
C GLN A 115 -9.30 -10.39 15.29
N HIS A 116 -8.88 -9.91 14.13
CA HIS A 116 -9.17 -10.53 12.83
C HIS A 116 -7.87 -10.87 12.08
N PRO A 117 -7.70 -12.09 11.56
CA PRO A 117 -6.49 -12.44 10.80
C PRO A 117 -6.30 -11.67 9.49
N ALA A 118 -7.37 -11.13 8.90
CA ALA A 118 -7.40 -10.35 7.67
C ALA A 118 -8.42 -9.19 7.78
N LEU A 119 -8.38 -8.22 6.86
CA LEU A 119 -9.14 -6.97 6.97
C LEU A 119 -10.66 -7.17 7.05
N LEU A 120 -11.19 -8.16 6.35
CA LEU A 120 -12.64 -8.45 6.28
C LEU A 120 -13.02 -9.77 6.95
N GLY A 121 -12.16 -10.31 7.82
CA GLY A 121 -12.39 -11.56 8.54
C GLY A 121 -11.13 -12.40 8.63
N SER A 122 -11.16 -13.61 8.07
CA SER A 122 -10.07 -14.59 8.09
C SER A 122 -9.63 -15.03 6.68
N ALA A 123 -10.18 -14.38 5.63
CA ALA A 123 -9.77 -14.55 4.25
C ALA A 123 -9.22 -13.24 3.69
N ALA A 124 -8.08 -13.32 2.99
CA ALA A 124 -7.47 -12.17 2.33
C ALA A 124 -8.25 -11.77 1.09
N THR A 125 -8.51 -10.48 0.93
CA THR A 125 -9.22 -9.90 -0.23
C THR A 125 -8.30 -8.97 -1.02
N LEU A 126 -8.82 -8.38 -2.10
CA LEU A 126 -8.12 -7.33 -2.84
C LEU A 126 -7.63 -6.21 -1.90
N GLY A 127 -8.38 -5.87 -0.85
CA GLY A 127 -7.99 -4.85 0.11
C GLY A 127 -6.72 -5.23 0.88
N ASP A 128 -6.61 -6.48 1.31
CA ASP A 128 -5.39 -6.99 1.95
C ASP A 128 -4.20 -6.93 1.00
N PHE A 129 -4.39 -7.36 -0.25
CA PHE A 129 -3.35 -7.36 -1.27
C PHE A 129 -2.96 -5.95 -1.76
N GLY A 130 -3.87 -4.98 -1.73
CA GLY A 130 -3.56 -3.59 -2.06
C GLY A 130 -2.73 -2.91 -0.97
N LEU A 131 -3.03 -3.17 0.30
CA LEU A 131 -2.23 -2.60 1.40
C LEU A 131 -0.83 -3.21 1.49
N ILE A 132 -0.65 -4.50 1.15
CA ILE A 132 0.67 -5.13 1.31
C ILE A 132 1.73 -4.59 0.34
N GLY A 133 1.36 -4.13 -0.86
CA GLY A 133 2.32 -3.58 -1.83
C GLY A 133 3.31 -2.59 -1.18
N PRO A 134 2.83 -1.47 -0.64
CA PRO A 134 3.69 -0.52 0.07
C PRO A 134 4.11 -0.99 1.46
N LEU A 135 3.25 -1.69 2.22
CA LEU A 135 3.60 -2.11 3.58
C LEU A 135 4.76 -3.10 3.59
N TYR A 136 4.78 -4.10 2.72
CA TYR A 136 5.88 -5.05 2.63
C TYR A 136 7.10 -4.42 1.95
N ALA A 137 6.93 -3.95 0.71
CA ALA A 137 8.05 -3.65 -0.16
C ALA A 137 8.86 -2.44 0.29
N HIS A 138 8.24 -1.49 1.01
CA HIS A 138 8.82 -0.20 1.37
C HIS A 138 8.85 0.10 2.86
N LEU A 139 7.96 -0.48 3.66
CA LEU A 139 7.84 -0.13 5.07
C LEU A 139 8.35 -1.24 5.99
N TRP A 140 7.98 -2.49 5.76
CA TRP A 140 8.39 -3.63 6.60
C TRP A 140 9.82 -4.10 6.31
N ARG A 141 10.21 -4.11 5.03
CA ARG A 141 11.54 -4.58 4.58
C ARG A 141 12.65 -3.57 4.86
N ASP A 142 12.32 -2.29 4.83
CA ASP A 142 13.28 -1.21 5.05
C ASP A 142 13.64 -1.13 6.55
N PRO A 143 14.92 -0.95 6.93
CA PRO A 143 15.38 -1.13 8.32
C PRO A 143 14.60 -0.33 9.38
N ALA A 144 14.57 1.00 9.25
CA ALA A 144 14.01 1.89 10.27
C ALA A 144 12.47 1.81 10.36
N SER A 145 11.78 1.80 9.23
CA SER A 145 10.31 1.67 9.20
C SER A 145 9.87 0.26 9.58
N GLY A 146 10.68 -0.76 9.27
CA GLY A 146 10.39 -2.15 9.63
C GLY A 146 10.54 -2.36 11.13
N GLU A 147 11.58 -1.80 11.74
CA GLU A 147 11.73 -1.77 13.19
C GLU A 147 10.57 -1.04 13.86
N LEU A 148 10.19 0.14 13.34
CA LEU A 148 9.06 0.91 13.82
C LEU A 148 7.74 0.12 13.75
N MET A 149 7.46 -0.54 12.61
CA MET A 149 6.26 -1.36 12.44
C MET A 149 6.24 -2.54 13.43
N ARG A 150 7.35 -3.28 13.57
CA ARG A 150 7.44 -4.39 14.54
C ARG A 150 7.24 -3.94 15.98
N ARG A 151 7.71 -2.74 16.33
CA ARG A 151 7.59 -2.17 17.69
C ARG A 151 6.20 -1.63 17.98
N LEU A 152 5.58 -0.91 17.04
CA LEU A 152 4.31 -0.22 17.25
C LEU A 152 3.08 -1.06 16.88
N ALA A 153 3.24 -2.01 15.96
CA ALA A 153 2.14 -2.77 15.36
C ALA A 153 2.56 -4.21 15.03
N PRO A 154 2.85 -5.05 16.05
CA PRO A 154 3.32 -6.41 15.86
C PRO A 154 2.32 -7.31 15.11
N HIS A 155 1.01 -7.09 15.24
CA HIS A 155 0.00 -7.84 14.49
C HIS A 155 0.00 -7.44 13.01
N VAL A 156 0.27 -6.17 12.69
CA VAL A 156 0.49 -5.72 11.31
C VAL A 156 1.73 -6.40 10.72
N ALA A 157 2.85 -6.40 11.45
CA ALA A 157 4.07 -7.05 10.98
C ALA A 157 3.86 -8.55 10.70
N ARG A 158 3.18 -9.26 11.60
CA ARG A 158 2.80 -10.67 11.41
C ARG A 158 1.90 -10.87 10.19
N TRP A 159 0.90 -10.02 10.02
CA TRP A 159 -0.04 -10.09 8.88
C TRP A 159 0.66 -9.82 7.55
N VAL A 160 1.58 -8.85 7.48
CA VAL A 160 2.43 -8.60 6.30
C VAL A 160 3.25 -9.84 5.94
N GLU A 161 3.92 -10.46 6.92
CA GLU A 161 4.67 -11.70 6.69
C GLU A 161 3.77 -12.86 6.23
N GLN A 162 2.58 -12.99 6.82
CA GLN A 162 1.61 -14.02 6.43
C GLN A 162 1.17 -13.84 4.98
N LEU A 163 0.74 -12.65 4.57
CA LEU A 163 0.34 -12.37 3.20
C LEU A 163 1.48 -12.57 2.20
N GLN A 164 2.70 -12.15 2.54
CA GLN A 164 3.84 -12.25 1.62
C GLN A 164 4.33 -13.69 1.43
N PHE A 165 4.45 -14.46 2.52
CA PHE A 165 5.15 -15.74 2.50
C PHE A 165 4.21 -16.94 2.64
N ARG A 166 3.01 -16.75 3.19
CA ARG A 166 2.01 -17.80 3.44
C ARG A 166 0.59 -17.30 3.14
N PRO A 167 0.29 -16.71 1.96
CA PRO A 167 -1.02 -16.13 1.66
C PRO A 167 -2.15 -17.17 1.75
N SER A 168 -1.83 -18.44 1.46
CA SER A 168 -2.74 -19.57 1.65
C SER A 168 -3.10 -19.85 3.11
N SER A 169 -2.60 -19.11 4.10
CA SER A 169 -3.08 -19.21 5.49
C SER A 169 -4.29 -18.33 5.79
N LEU A 170 -4.62 -17.38 4.90
CA LEU A 170 -5.73 -16.44 5.04
C LEU A 170 -6.79 -16.74 3.97
N HIS A 171 -7.46 -17.88 4.09
CA HIS A 171 -8.42 -18.37 3.09
C HIS A 171 -9.70 -18.95 3.71
N SER A 172 -9.96 -18.66 4.99
CA SER A 172 -11.11 -19.24 5.70
C SER A 172 -12.40 -18.51 5.30
N GLU A 173 -12.90 -17.59 6.11
CA GLU A 173 -14.18 -16.92 5.85
C GLU A 173 -14.07 -15.41 6.01
N LEU A 174 -14.81 -14.69 5.16
CA LEU A 174 -15.14 -13.28 5.40
C LEU A 174 -16.21 -13.20 6.49
N LEU A 175 -16.43 -12.02 7.06
CA LEU A 175 -17.58 -11.82 7.95
C LEU A 175 -18.89 -12.14 7.19
N PRO A 176 -19.86 -12.79 7.86
CA PRO A 176 -21.15 -13.11 7.26
C PRO A 176 -21.96 -11.85 6.97
N ASP A 177 -23.03 -12.02 6.19
CA ASP A 177 -24.04 -10.99 5.91
C ASP A 177 -23.49 -9.70 5.29
N ASP A 178 -22.39 -9.79 4.53
CA ASP A 178 -21.70 -8.63 3.92
C ASP A 178 -21.28 -7.57 4.97
N ALA A 179 -21.10 -7.99 6.23
CA ALA A 179 -20.79 -7.11 7.34
C ALA A 179 -19.31 -6.68 7.35
N ILE A 180 -19.05 -5.50 7.88
CA ILE A 180 -17.69 -4.98 8.06
C ILE A 180 -17.30 -5.09 9.54
N PRO A 181 -16.10 -5.58 9.87
CA PRO A 181 -15.63 -5.61 11.26
C PRO A 181 -15.71 -4.24 11.92
N GLU A 182 -16.31 -4.13 13.11
CA GLU A 182 -16.39 -2.88 13.87
C GLU A 182 -15.00 -2.27 14.12
N THR A 183 -14.02 -3.13 14.31
CA THR A 183 -12.61 -2.80 14.54
C THR A 183 -11.92 -2.21 13.31
N LEU A 184 -12.44 -2.41 12.09
CA LEU A 184 -11.93 -1.79 10.87
C LEU A 184 -12.47 -0.36 10.66
N LYS A 185 -13.59 -0.01 11.30
CA LYS A 185 -14.23 1.31 11.14
C LYS A 185 -13.31 2.52 11.42
N PRO A 186 -12.38 2.51 12.41
CA PRO A 186 -11.42 3.59 12.58
C PRO A 186 -10.58 3.88 11.33
N VAL A 187 -10.10 2.82 10.65
CA VAL A 187 -9.35 2.92 9.39
C VAL A 187 -10.24 3.52 8.29
N LEU A 188 -11.47 3.03 8.15
CA LEU A 188 -12.41 3.55 7.14
C LEU A 188 -12.78 5.02 7.40
N ARG A 189 -12.95 5.42 8.67
CA ARG A 189 -13.17 6.82 9.05
C ARG A 189 -11.95 7.70 8.78
N ARG A 190 -10.73 7.16 8.85
CA ARG A 190 -9.52 7.86 8.40
C ARG A 190 -9.57 8.09 6.90
N MET A 191 -9.84 7.05 6.11
CA MET A 191 -9.94 7.14 4.65
C MET A 191 -10.99 8.16 4.23
N ALA A 192 -12.19 8.10 4.83
CA ALA A 192 -13.27 9.05 4.56
C ALA A 192 -12.89 10.51 4.86
N ARG A 193 -12.06 10.77 5.89
CA ARG A 193 -11.65 12.12 6.27
C ARG A 193 -10.44 12.64 5.49
N LYS A 194 -9.55 11.76 5.05
CA LYS A 194 -8.22 12.13 4.52
C LYS A 194 -8.09 11.91 3.03
N GLN A 195 -8.64 10.81 2.51
CA GLN A 195 -8.49 10.40 1.12
C GLN A 195 -9.73 10.74 0.29
N LEU A 196 -10.93 10.45 0.81
CA LEU A 196 -12.17 10.57 0.03
C LEU A 196 -12.40 11.97 -0.56
N PRO A 197 -12.16 13.09 0.15
CA PRO A 197 -12.31 14.42 -0.44
C PRO A 197 -11.41 14.62 -1.67
N VAL A 198 -10.16 14.15 -1.60
CA VAL A 198 -9.20 14.26 -2.70
C VAL A 198 -9.62 13.41 -3.89
N LEU A 199 -10.16 12.20 -3.65
CA LEU A 199 -10.67 11.35 -4.73
C LEU A 199 -11.89 11.96 -5.42
N VAL A 200 -12.81 12.57 -4.65
CA VAL A 200 -13.99 13.27 -5.19
C VAL A 200 -13.57 14.47 -6.02
N ASP A 201 -12.66 15.30 -5.51
CA ASP A 201 -12.14 16.46 -6.23
C ASP A 201 -11.40 16.05 -7.50
N SER A 202 -10.57 15.00 -7.43
CA SER A 202 -9.89 14.44 -8.59
C SER A 202 -10.88 13.95 -9.66
N ALA A 203 -11.94 13.25 -9.25
CA ALA A 203 -12.97 12.79 -10.17
C ALA A 203 -13.72 13.95 -10.83
N HIS A 204 -13.99 15.04 -10.10
CA HIS A 204 -14.58 16.25 -10.67
C HIS A 204 -13.65 16.92 -11.68
N LEU A 205 -12.37 17.09 -11.33
CA LEU A 205 -11.39 17.72 -12.21
C LEU A 205 -11.15 16.91 -13.49
N VAL A 206 -11.04 15.59 -13.38
CA VAL A 206 -10.91 14.70 -14.55
C VAL A 206 -12.16 14.79 -15.43
N ARG A 207 -13.36 14.78 -14.84
CA ARG A 207 -14.62 14.91 -15.60
C ARG A 207 -14.74 16.26 -16.31
N GLN A 208 -14.36 17.34 -15.64
CA GLN A 208 -14.31 18.68 -16.23
C GLN A 208 -13.33 18.70 -17.40
N TRP A 209 -12.11 18.20 -17.19
CA TRP A 209 -11.10 18.14 -18.24
C TRP A 209 -11.57 17.35 -19.47
N MET A 210 -12.22 16.19 -19.26
CA MET A 210 -12.81 15.40 -20.34
C MET A 210 -13.89 16.15 -21.12
N THR A 211 -14.68 16.99 -20.43
CA THR A 211 -15.72 17.83 -21.04
C THR A 211 -15.08 18.94 -21.88
N ASP A 212 -14.00 19.54 -21.38
CA ASP A 212 -13.27 20.61 -22.06
C ASP A 212 -12.43 20.09 -23.26
N HIS A 213 -12.17 18.78 -23.32
CA HIS A 213 -11.31 18.14 -24.32
C HIS A 213 -11.97 16.92 -25.01
N PRO A 214 -13.10 17.09 -25.72
CA PRO A 214 -13.93 15.98 -26.21
C PRO A 214 -13.26 15.05 -27.25
N GLY A 215 -12.13 15.47 -27.83
CA GLY A 215 -11.33 14.66 -28.77
C GLY A 215 -10.07 14.04 -28.17
N SER A 216 -9.77 14.27 -26.89
CA SER A 216 -8.60 13.71 -26.22
C SER A 216 -8.96 12.34 -25.66
N HIS A 217 -8.44 11.27 -26.27
CA HIS A 217 -8.42 9.98 -25.60
C HIS A 217 -7.49 10.09 -24.40
N ALA A 218 -8.01 9.78 -23.20
CA ALA A 218 -7.21 9.72 -21.99
C ALA A 218 -5.90 8.99 -22.30
N ILE A 219 -4.77 9.63 -22.00
CA ILE A 219 -3.45 9.01 -22.13
C ILE A 219 -3.44 7.91 -21.06
N ILE A 220 -3.88 6.71 -21.44
CA ILE A 220 -3.51 5.49 -20.74
C ILE A 220 -1.99 5.43 -20.95
N CYS A 221 -1.23 5.75 -19.92
CA CYS A 221 0.22 5.59 -19.90
C CYS A 221 0.56 4.22 -20.51
N ARG A 222 1.16 4.23 -21.69
CA ARG A 222 1.76 3.05 -22.31
C ARG A 222 3.09 2.75 -21.65
#